data_AF-A0A914AF11-F1
#
_entry.id   AF-A0A914AF11-F1
#
_cell.length_a   1.000
_cell.length_b   1.000
_cell.length_c   1.000
_cell.angle_alpha   90.00
_cell.angle_beta   90.00
_cell.angle_gamma   90.00
#
_symmetry.space_group_name_H-M   'P 1'
#
loop_
_entity.id
_entity.type
_entity.pdbx_description
1 polymer ?
#
loop_
_entity_poly.entity_id
_entity_poly.type
_entity_poly.pdbx_seq_one_letter_code
_entity_poly.pdbx_strand_id
1 'polypeptide(L)'
;MGNAQSHTSEPFTENGEEKYAKFDDNWFGQGVSRYAYQGRKKPVNSWWFQRGERCAVKLYKEGHIARMREDAWKADHRASSKAQEMAVAFNFKNDLVDIERIEFLIPIISKVKTFASHKQRGGDPFPKTIRGAHDGDAARADVMVPEGATVAIERFLPGRYVHFLSNSAYVNPDEDTLVPEAFSHFTYHESNGEILVTDLQGVQNPKSYMFTDPAVHSMEQHGKTLGWYGPTDLGVYGQSAETIALEYILRNELTTLHGVPDA
;
A
#
# COMPACT_ATOMS: atom_id res chain seq x y z
N MET A 1 -18.92 -32.95 -10.70
CA MET A 1 -17.76 -32.04 -10.71
C MET A 1 -18.30 -30.63 -10.90
N GLY A 2 -18.24 -29.79 -9.86
CA GLY A 2 -18.69 -28.38 -9.95
C GLY A 2 -17.62 -27.51 -10.60
N ASN A 3 -18.02 -26.46 -11.32
CA ASN A 3 -17.09 -25.45 -11.82
C ASN A 3 -16.74 -24.49 -10.68
N ALA A 4 -15.45 -24.26 -10.45
CA ALA A 4 -14.98 -23.22 -9.55
C ALA A 4 -14.82 -21.91 -10.34
N GLN A 5 -15.61 -20.90 -9.99
CA GLN A 5 -15.39 -19.54 -10.47
C GLN A 5 -14.31 -18.89 -9.60
N SER A 6 -13.47 -18.04 -10.19
CA SER A 6 -12.45 -17.27 -9.45
C SER A 6 -12.89 -15.83 -9.34
N HIS A 7 -12.33 -15.09 -8.38
CA HIS A 7 -12.59 -13.66 -8.30
C HIS A 7 -11.97 -12.92 -9.50
N THR A 8 -12.74 -11.97 -10.07
CA THR A 8 -12.22 -11.06 -11.09
C THR A 8 -12.65 -9.63 -10.83
N SER A 9 -11.82 -8.67 -11.22
CA SER A 9 -12.22 -7.27 -11.30
C SER A 9 -13.02 -6.97 -12.58
N GLU A 10 -13.66 -5.81 -12.60
CA GLU A 10 -14.04 -5.12 -13.83
C GLU A 10 -12.77 -4.76 -14.64
N PRO A 11 -12.88 -4.61 -15.97
CA PRO A 11 -11.78 -4.12 -16.78
C PRO A 11 -11.29 -2.74 -16.32
N PHE A 12 -10.00 -2.50 -16.47
CA PHE A 12 -9.32 -1.24 -16.21
C PHE A 12 -8.21 -1.01 -17.24
N THR A 13 -7.86 0.25 -17.47
CA THR A 13 -6.79 0.62 -18.40
C THR A 13 -5.47 0.80 -17.64
N GLU A 14 -4.42 0.13 -18.10
CA GLU A 14 -3.05 0.29 -17.59
C GLU A 14 -2.10 0.38 -18.77
N ASN A 15 -1.32 1.47 -18.86
CA ASN A 15 -0.37 1.72 -19.96
C ASN A 15 -1.00 1.62 -21.36
N GLY A 16 -2.25 2.06 -21.50
CA GLY A 16 -3.00 2.04 -22.77
C GLY A 16 -3.60 0.68 -23.15
N GLU A 17 -3.43 -0.36 -22.32
CA GLU A 17 -4.01 -1.68 -22.52
C GLU A 17 -5.16 -1.93 -21.53
N GLU A 18 -6.28 -2.45 -22.03
CA GLU A 18 -7.40 -2.87 -21.19
C GLU A 18 -7.13 -4.25 -20.58
N LYS A 19 -7.14 -4.32 -19.25
CA LYS A 19 -6.84 -5.51 -18.46
C LYS A 19 -7.92 -5.76 -17.41
N TYR A 20 -7.96 -6.96 -16.86
CA TYR A 20 -8.68 -7.27 -15.62
C TYR A 20 -7.78 -8.07 -14.69
N ALA A 21 -8.02 -7.98 -13.38
CA ALA A 21 -7.33 -8.81 -12.40
C ALA A 21 -8.15 -10.06 -12.11
N LYS A 22 -7.51 -11.23 -12.17
CA LYS A 22 -8.02 -12.48 -11.60
C LYS A 22 -7.23 -12.78 -10.34
N PHE A 23 -7.89 -13.01 -9.21
CA PHE A 23 -7.22 -13.16 -7.92
C PHE A 23 -7.76 -14.34 -7.10
N ASP A 24 -6.95 -14.74 -6.13
CA ASP A 24 -7.15 -15.93 -5.31
C ASP A 24 -8.29 -15.72 -4.31
N ASP A 25 -8.90 -16.83 -3.88
CA ASP A 25 -10.00 -16.81 -2.89
C ASP A 25 -9.46 -16.45 -1.49
N ASN A 26 -8.21 -16.81 -1.19
CA ASN A 26 -7.58 -16.61 0.10
C ASN A 26 -6.64 -15.39 0.07
N TRP A 27 -6.68 -14.59 1.13
CA TRP A 27 -5.70 -13.51 1.30
C TRP A 27 -4.37 -14.09 1.79
N PHE A 28 -3.27 -13.49 1.35
CA PHE A 28 -1.90 -13.85 1.73
C PHE A 28 -1.30 -12.88 2.75
N GLY A 29 -1.94 -11.72 2.95
CA GLY A 29 -1.52 -10.75 3.95
C GLY A 29 -2.70 -9.89 4.41
N GLN A 30 -2.53 -9.25 5.55
CA GLN A 30 -3.48 -8.28 6.07
C GLN A 30 -2.76 -7.16 6.81
N GLY A 31 -3.31 -5.96 6.71
CA GLY A 31 -2.97 -4.84 7.59
C GLY A 31 -4.09 -4.57 8.58
N VAL A 32 -4.03 -3.41 9.23
CA VAL A 32 -5.11 -2.95 10.12
C VAL A 32 -6.43 -2.87 9.35
N SER A 33 -6.44 -2.24 8.18
CA SER A 33 -7.65 -1.85 7.46
C SER A 33 -8.04 -2.74 6.29
N ARG A 34 -7.10 -3.50 5.72
CA ARG A 34 -7.27 -4.19 4.43
C ARG A 34 -6.75 -5.63 4.45
N TYR A 35 -7.36 -6.48 3.65
CA TYR A 35 -6.84 -7.78 3.23
C TYR A 35 -6.12 -7.65 1.89
N ALA A 36 -5.07 -8.43 1.66
CA ALA A 36 -4.32 -8.50 0.41
C ALA A 36 -4.40 -9.91 -0.19
N TYR A 37 -4.84 -9.99 -1.44
CA TYR A 37 -5.01 -11.21 -2.22
C TYR A 37 -3.97 -11.26 -3.33
N GLN A 38 -3.45 -12.44 -3.61
CA GLN A 38 -2.55 -12.62 -4.74
C GLN A 38 -3.39 -12.72 -6.02
N GLY A 39 -2.93 -12.07 -7.09
CA GLY A 39 -3.63 -12.06 -8.36
C GLY A 39 -2.73 -11.96 -9.57
N ARG A 40 -3.39 -11.95 -10.74
CA ARG A 40 -2.77 -11.78 -12.06
C ARG A 40 -3.60 -10.83 -12.91
N LYS A 41 -2.98 -9.76 -13.40
CA LYS A 41 -3.52 -8.87 -14.43
C LYS A 41 -3.42 -9.56 -15.79
N LYS A 42 -4.53 -9.59 -16.53
CA LYS A 42 -4.62 -10.22 -17.86
C LYS A 42 -5.26 -9.25 -18.85
N PRO A 43 -4.82 -9.20 -20.11
CA PRO A 43 -5.50 -8.41 -21.13
C PRO A 43 -6.91 -8.94 -21.36
N VAL A 44 -7.86 -8.03 -21.64
CA VAL A 44 -9.24 -8.41 -21.97
C VAL A 44 -9.32 -9.19 -23.30
N ASN A 45 -8.49 -8.81 -24.28
CA ASN A 45 -8.53 -9.35 -25.65
C ASN A 45 -7.43 -10.38 -25.96
N SER A 46 -6.85 -11.03 -24.94
CA SER A 46 -5.75 -11.99 -25.12
C SER A 46 -6.23 -13.44 -25.19
N TRP A 47 -5.76 -14.17 -26.21
CA TRP A 47 -6.07 -15.57 -26.46
C TRP A 47 -5.41 -16.47 -25.39
N TRP A 48 -6.21 -16.91 -24.42
CA TRP A 48 -6.15 -18.06 -23.47
C TRP A 48 -4.83 -18.57 -22.84
N PHE A 49 -3.63 -18.10 -23.16
CA PHE A 49 -2.38 -18.74 -22.70
C PHE A 49 -1.35 -17.82 -22.01
N GLN A 50 -1.62 -16.51 -21.90
CA GLN A 50 -0.71 -15.64 -21.15
C GLN A 50 -0.83 -15.86 -19.64
N ARG A 51 0.32 -16.07 -18.99
CA ARG A 51 0.44 -16.30 -17.54
C ARG A 51 -0.03 -15.10 -16.70
N GLY A 52 -0.20 -13.91 -17.30
CA GLY A 52 -0.61 -12.67 -16.63
C GLY A 52 0.47 -12.10 -15.70
N GLU A 53 0.48 -10.77 -15.53
CA GLU A 53 1.41 -10.07 -14.64
C GLU A 53 0.95 -10.22 -13.20
N ARG A 54 1.84 -10.58 -12.26
CA ARG A 54 1.46 -10.73 -10.85
C ARG A 54 1.02 -9.39 -10.26
N CYS A 55 -0.08 -9.40 -9.52
CA CYS A 55 -0.56 -8.26 -8.75
C CYS A 55 -0.91 -8.67 -7.32
N ALA A 56 -1.01 -7.66 -6.46
CA ALA A 56 -1.77 -7.75 -5.22
C ALA A 56 -3.11 -7.03 -5.42
N VAL A 57 -4.19 -7.61 -4.91
CA VAL A 57 -5.53 -7.00 -4.89
C VAL A 57 -5.89 -6.76 -3.43
N LYS A 58 -6.18 -5.52 -3.07
CA LYS A 58 -6.49 -5.10 -1.71
C LYS A 58 -7.98 -4.82 -1.58
N LEU A 59 -8.56 -5.26 -0.45
CA LEU A 59 -9.95 -5.05 -0.11
C LEU A 59 -10.05 -4.53 1.33
N TYR A 60 -10.80 -3.45 1.54
CA TYR A 60 -11.08 -2.95 2.89
C TYR A 60 -11.90 -3.96 3.70
N LYS A 61 -11.57 -4.07 4.99
CA LYS A 61 -12.39 -4.78 5.98
C LYS A 61 -13.71 -4.03 6.16
N GLU A 62 -14.80 -4.76 6.37
CA GLU A 62 -16.18 -4.22 6.40
C GLU A 62 -16.34 -3.01 7.35
N GLY A 63 -15.79 -3.09 8.57
CA GLY A 63 -15.84 -1.99 9.53
C GLY A 63 -15.15 -0.70 9.07
N HIS A 64 -14.09 -0.80 8.26
CA HIS A 64 -13.38 0.36 7.74
C HIS A 64 -14.13 1.00 6.57
N ILE A 65 -14.64 0.19 5.64
CA ILE A 65 -15.37 0.70 4.47
C ILE A 65 -16.74 1.27 4.86
N ALA A 66 -17.42 0.73 5.87
CA ALA A 66 -18.69 1.27 6.34
C ALA A 66 -18.57 2.72 6.82
N ARG A 67 -17.42 3.09 7.40
CA ARG A 67 -17.13 4.44 7.90
C ARG A 67 -16.76 5.43 6.80
N MET A 68 -15.98 5.00 5.81
CA MET A 68 -15.34 5.89 4.84
C MET A 68 -15.91 5.80 3.42
N ARG A 69 -16.65 4.73 3.11
CA ARG A 69 -17.24 4.46 1.79
C ARG A 69 -16.20 4.56 0.66
N GLU A 70 -16.62 4.98 -0.53
CA GLU A 70 -15.73 5.13 -1.69
C GLU A 70 -14.61 6.17 -1.50
N ASP A 71 -14.75 7.08 -0.53
CA ASP A 71 -13.74 8.12 -0.30
C ASP A 71 -12.43 7.58 0.30
N ALA A 72 -12.46 6.39 0.93
CA ALA A 72 -11.27 5.69 1.40
C ALA A 72 -10.29 5.42 0.25
N TRP A 73 -10.78 4.85 -0.85
CA TRP A 73 -9.94 4.51 -2.00
C TRP A 73 -9.41 5.74 -2.73
N LYS A 74 -10.20 6.83 -2.76
CA LYS A 74 -9.73 8.10 -3.31
C LYS A 74 -8.61 8.69 -2.44
N ALA A 75 -8.70 8.55 -1.12
CA ALA A 75 -7.66 8.98 -0.21
C ALA A 75 -6.37 8.16 -0.39
N ASP A 76 -6.46 6.83 -0.44
CA ASP A 76 -5.31 5.94 -0.71
C ASP A 76 -4.60 6.31 -2.03
N HIS A 77 -5.38 6.55 -3.09
CA HIS A 77 -4.82 6.97 -4.37
C HIS A 77 -4.12 8.33 -4.28
N ARG A 78 -4.72 9.32 -3.58
CA ARG A 78 -4.09 10.63 -3.37
C ARG A 78 -2.78 10.51 -2.59
N ALA A 79 -2.77 9.72 -1.51
CA ALA A 79 -1.59 9.51 -0.68
C ALA A 79 -0.45 8.88 -1.50
N SER A 80 -0.75 7.79 -2.22
CA SER A 80 0.23 7.10 -3.06
C SER A 80 0.76 7.98 -4.19
N SER A 81 -0.12 8.78 -4.81
CA SER A 81 0.26 9.70 -5.87
C SER A 81 1.16 10.83 -5.35
N LYS A 82 0.84 11.41 -4.20
CA LYS A 82 1.65 12.46 -3.57
C LYS A 82 3.01 11.92 -3.10
N ALA A 83 3.04 10.72 -2.53
CA ALA A 83 4.28 10.05 -2.15
C ALA A 83 5.18 9.79 -3.38
N GLN A 84 4.60 9.32 -4.49
CA GLN A 84 5.34 9.13 -5.74
C GLN A 84 5.88 10.45 -6.32
N GLU A 85 5.12 11.54 -6.23
CA GLU A 85 5.58 12.88 -6.62
C GLU A 85 6.82 13.30 -5.81
N MET A 86 6.77 13.14 -4.48
CA MET A 86 7.90 13.43 -3.61
C MET A 86 9.09 12.49 -3.88
N ALA A 87 8.85 11.23 -4.21
CA ALA A 87 9.91 10.29 -4.61
C ALA A 87 10.60 10.71 -5.90
N VAL A 88 9.87 11.24 -6.89
CA VAL A 88 10.49 11.79 -8.10
C VAL A 88 11.40 12.96 -7.75
N ALA A 89 10.95 13.88 -6.88
CA ALA A 89 11.77 15.01 -6.43
C ALA A 89 13.01 14.55 -5.66
N PHE A 90 12.86 13.59 -4.74
CA PHE A 90 13.97 13.01 -3.97
C PHE A 90 15.00 12.37 -4.89
N ASN A 91 14.55 11.48 -5.79
CA ASN A 91 15.44 10.79 -6.73
C ASN A 91 16.19 11.76 -7.65
N PHE A 92 15.58 12.90 -8.00
CA PHE A 92 16.24 13.92 -8.83
C PHE A 92 17.30 14.70 -8.08
N LYS A 93 17.12 14.94 -6.77
CA LYS A 93 18.03 15.75 -5.94
C LYS A 93 19.06 14.93 -5.17
N ASN A 94 18.86 13.62 -5.07
CA ASN A 94 19.71 12.75 -4.28
C ASN A 94 21.00 12.37 -5.04
N ASP A 95 22.00 13.24 -4.98
CA ASP A 95 23.37 12.95 -5.44
C ASP A 95 24.25 12.36 -4.32
N LEU A 96 23.72 12.22 -3.09
CA LEU A 96 24.50 12.00 -1.86
C LEU A 96 24.48 10.56 -1.32
N VAL A 97 23.59 9.70 -1.83
CA VAL A 97 23.43 8.32 -1.34
C VAL A 97 23.49 7.35 -2.52
N ASP A 98 24.15 6.19 -2.36
CA ASP A 98 24.26 5.11 -3.37
C ASP A 98 22.92 4.35 -3.60
N ILE A 99 21.80 5.06 -3.48
CA ILE A 99 20.46 4.60 -3.82
C ILE A 99 20.10 5.15 -5.18
N GLU A 100 19.79 4.24 -6.10
CA GLU A 100 19.39 4.56 -7.46
C GLU A 100 17.95 5.08 -7.53
N ARG A 101 17.04 4.56 -6.70
CA ARG A 101 15.61 4.90 -6.82
C ARG A 101 14.72 4.56 -5.63
N ILE A 102 13.85 5.49 -5.24
CA ILE A 102 12.62 5.25 -4.48
C ILE A 102 11.42 5.29 -5.43
N GLU A 103 10.52 4.31 -5.35
CA GLU A 103 9.27 4.26 -6.13
C GLU A 103 8.11 3.86 -5.21
N PHE A 104 6.98 4.53 -5.35
CA PHE A 104 5.72 4.18 -4.70
C PHE A 104 4.77 3.57 -5.72
N LEU A 105 4.18 2.43 -5.37
CA LEU A 105 3.09 1.86 -6.15
C LEU A 105 1.85 2.75 -6.03
N ILE A 106 1.31 3.18 -7.16
CA ILE A 106 0.00 3.84 -7.23
C ILE A 106 -1.04 2.78 -7.56
N PRO A 107 -2.03 2.54 -6.69
CA PRO A 107 -3.03 1.51 -6.92
C PRO A 107 -4.01 1.90 -8.03
N ILE A 108 -4.34 0.95 -8.88
CA ILE A 108 -5.47 1.04 -9.81
C ILE A 108 -6.74 0.68 -9.05
N ILE A 109 -7.72 1.58 -9.05
CA ILE A 109 -9.00 1.33 -8.40
C ILE A 109 -9.97 0.70 -9.39
N SER A 110 -10.56 -0.43 -9.02
CA SER A 110 -11.56 -1.16 -9.82
C SER A 110 -12.64 -1.75 -8.91
N LYS A 111 -13.63 -2.43 -9.48
CA LYS A 111 -14.68 -3.15 -8.73
C LYS A 111 -14.59 -4.64 -8.98
N VAL A 112 -15.05 -5.44 -8.04
CA VAL A 112 -15.18 -6.89 -8.20
C VAL A 112 -16.34 -7.19 -9.14
N LYS A 113 -16.07 -7.86 -10.26
CA LYS A 113 -17.07 -8.28 -11.26
C LYS A 113 -17.63 -9.65 -10.97
N THR A 114 -16.78 -10.62 -10.65
CA THR A 114 -17.23 -11.97 -10.29
C THR A 114 -16.63 -12.38 -8.98
N PHE A 115 -17.45 -12.95 -8.10
CA PHE A 115 -16.96 -13.59 -6.88
C PHE A 115 -16.74 -15.09 -7.09
N ALA A 116 -15.80 -15.67 -6.36
CA ALA A 116 -15.62 -17.10 -6.38
C ALA A 116 -16.82 -17.81 -5.74
N SER A 117 -17.47 -18.66 -6.50
CA SER A 117 -18.59 -19.48 -6.07
C SER A 117 -18.33 -20.94 -6.38
N HIS A 118 -18.90 -21.84 -5.56
CA HIS A 118 -19.00 -23.25 -5.88
C HIS A 118 -20.42 -23.55 -6.34
N LYS A 119 -20.57 -24.08 -7.56
CA LYS A 119 -21.88 -24.48 -8.09
C LYS A 119 -21.99 -26.01 -8.09
N GLN A 120 -22.87 -26.56 -7.25
CA GLN A 120 -23.34 -27.94 -7.43
C GLN A 120 -24.27 -28.01 -8.64
N ARG A 121 -24.22 -29.13 -9.38
CA ARG A 121 -24.94 -29.29 -10.64
C ARG A 121 -26.46 -29.14 -10.41
N GLY A 122 -27.05 -28.08 -10.96
CA GLY A 122 -28.50 -27.80 -10.86
C GLY A 122 -28.93 -26.96 -9.66
N GLY A 123 -28.01 -26.49 -8.82
CA GLY A 123 -28.30 -25.62 -7.66
C GLY A 123 -27.75 -24.20 -7.79
N ASP A 124 -28.17 -23.33 -6.86
CA ASP A 124 -27.67 -21.96 -6.75
C ASP A 124 -26.19 -21.92 -6.31
N PRO A 125 -25.42 -20.89 -6.70
CA PRO A 125 -24.02 -20.77 -6.31
C PRO A 125 -23.89 -20.54 -4.81
N PHE A 126 -23.04 -21.31 -4.14
CA PHE A 126 -22.67 -21.04 -2.75
C PHE A 126 -21.42 -20.16 -2.72
N PRO A 127 -21.41 -19.05 -1.96
CA PRO A 127 -20.21 -18.26 -1.74
C PRO A 127 -19.14 -19.11 -1.05
N LYS A 128 -17.89 -18.96 -1.46
CA LYS A 128 -16.77 -19.58 -0.73
C LYS A 128 -16.39 -18.70 0.46
N THR A 129 -16.28 -19.33 1.64
CA THR A 129 -15.65 -18.71 2.81
C THR A 129 -14.16 -18.52 2.54
N ILE A 130 -13.66 -17.32 2.82
CA ILE A 130 -12.25 -16.96 2.67
C ILE A 130 -11.46 -17.42 3.90
N ARG A 131 -10.21 -17.85 3.72
CA ARG A 131 -9.29 -18.19 4.82
C ARG A 131 -7.96 -17.46 4.64
N GLY A 132 -7.30 -17.15 5.75
CA GLY A 132 -5.88 -16.77 5.72
C GLY A 132 -5.03 -17.93 5.19
N ALA A 133 -4.07 -17.63 4.32
CA ALA A 133 -3.25 -18.64 3.66
C ALA A 133 -1.99 -19.08 4.45
N HIS A 134 -1.71 -18.50 5.62
CA HIS A 134 -0.50 -18.77 6.42
C HIS A 134 -0.80 -19.40 7.78
N ASP A 135 0.10 -20.28 8.23
CA ASP A 135 0.05 -20.93 9.55
C ASP A 135 0.14 -19.88 10.67
N GLY A 136 -0.84 -19.88 11.59
CA GLY A 136 -0.98 -18.90 12.67
C GLY A 136 -2.09 -17.86 12.43
N ASP A 137 -2.47 -17.62 11.17
CA ASP A 137 -3.54 -16.71 10.74
C ASP A 137 -4.90 -17.42 10.65
N ALA A 138 -5.14 -18.39 11.53
CA ALA A 138 -6.32 -19.26 11.55
C ALA A 138 -7.66 -18.54 11.87
N ALA A 139 -7.70 -17.20 11.75
CA ALA A 139 -8.96 -16.48 11.73
C ALA A 139 -9.73 -16.90 10.47
N ARG A 140 -10.65 -17.86 10.66
CA ARG A 140 -11.80 -18.01 9.79
C ARG A 140 -12.57 -16.71 9.87
N ALA A 141 -12.28 -15.79 8.97
CA ALA A 141 -13.16 -14.69 8.73
C ALA A 141 -14.20 -15.21 7.74
N ASP A 142 -15.48 -15.24 8.13
CA ASP A 142 -16.59 -15.47 7.19
C ASP A 142 -16.76 -14.27 6.24
N VAL A 143 -15.64 -13.71 5.78
CA VAL A 143 -15.57 -12.57 4.90
C VAL A 143 -15.78 -13.11 3.49
N MET A 144 -16.82 -12.61 2.84
CA MET A 144 -17.00 -12.78 1.40
C MET A 144 -16.39 -11.58 0.70
N VAL A 145 -15.76 -11.77 -0.46
CA VAL A 145 -15.49 -10.65 -1.38
C VAL A 145 -16.80 -10.35 -2.09
N PRO A 146 -17.48 -9.23 -1.80
CA PRO A 146 -18.77 -8.92 -2.42
C PRO A 146 -18.59 -8.59 -3.89
N GLU A 147 -19.54 -8.98 -4.73
CA GLU A 147 -19.68 -8.40 -6.06
C GLU A 147 -19.89 -6.88 -5.96
N GLY A 148 -19.29 -6.12 -6.86
CA GLY A 148 -19.33 -4.66 -6.87
C GLY A 148 -18.45 -3.99 -5.82
N ALA A 149 -17.79 -4.73 -4.93
CA ALA A 149 -16.88 -4.15 -3.96
C ALA A 149 -15.69 -3.48 -4.65
N THR A 150 -15.35 -2.27 -4.21
CA THR A 150 -14.18 -1.56 -4.71
C THR A 150 -12.90 -2.19 -4.17
N VAL A 151 -11.91 -2.37 -5.04
CA VAL A 151 -10.60 -2.94 -4.75
C VAL A 151 -9.50 -2.04 -5.30
N ALA A 152 -8.35 -2.05 -4.63
CA ALA A 152 -7.11 -1.49 -5.14
C ALA A 152 -6.25 -2.61 -5.73
N ILE A 153 -5.71 -2.40 -6.93
CA ILE A 153 -4.89 -3.37 -7.65
C ILE A 153 -3.53 -2.74 -7.86
N GLU A 154 -2.49 -3.40 -7.37
CA GLU A 154 -1.11 -2.92 -7.48
C GLU A 154 -0.19 -4.03 -7.99
N ARG A 155 1.00 -3.65 -8.46
CA ARG A 155 2.02 -4.63 -8.84
C ARG A 155 2.39 -5.47 -7.61
N PHE A 156 2.57 -6.77 -7.81
CA PHE A 156 3.10 -7.60 -6.74
C PHE A 156 4.56 -7.24 -6.47
N LEU A 157 4.93 -6.94 -5.23
CA LEU A 157 6.31 -6.68 -4.81
C LEU A 157 7.03 -8.01 -4.48
N PRO A 158 7.97 -8.48 -5.32
CA PRO A 158 8.73 -9.69 -5.01
C PRO A 158 9.86 -9.36 -4.03
N GLY A 159 9.87 -10.00 -2.86
CA GLY A 159 10.96 -9.87 -1.91
C GLY A 159 10.47 -9.98 -0.47
N ARG A 160 11.37 -9.61 0.46
CA ARG A 160 11.05 -9.51 1.88
C ARG A 160 10.32 -8.20 2.11
N TYR A 161 9.06 -8.29 2.52
CA TYR A 161 8.25 -7.14 2.87
C TYR A 161 8.67 -6.62 4.25
N VAL A 162 8.90 -5.32 4.36
CA VAL A 162 9.39 -4.64 5.56
C VAL A 162 8.56 -3.40 5.81
N HIS A 163 8.23 -3.15 7.06
CA HIS A 163 7.65 -1.91 7.54
C HIS A 163 8.78 -1.12 8.23
N PHE A 164 9.31 -0.10 7.55
CA PHE A 164 10.47 0.67 8.01
C PHE A 164 10.06 1.75 9.00
N LEU A 165 9.08 2.58 8.61
CA LEU A 165 8.53 3.67 9.41
C LEU A 165 7.02 3.53 9.48
N SER A 166 6.41 3.84 10.61
CA SER A 166 4.95 3.95 10.73
C SER A 166 4.49 5.40 10.67
N ASN A 167 3.19 5.61 10.44
CA ASN A 167 2.52 6.92 10.54
C ASN A 167 2.36 7.49 11.97
N SER A 168 3.13 6.99 12.93
CA SER A 168 3.07 7.36 14.35
C SER A 168 4.45 7.41 15.00
N ALA A 169 5.47 7.75 14.21
CA ALA A 169 6.87 7.90 14.64
C ALA A 169 7.58 6.63 15.14
N TYR A 170 7.01 5.43 14.94
CA TYR A 170 7.78 4.19 15.07
C TYR A 170 8.80 4.06 13.92
N VAL A 171 10.05 3.78 14.29
CA VAL A 171 11.16 3.42 13.40
C VAL A 171 11.56 1.99 13.70
N ASN A 172 11.71 1.16 12.68
CA ASN A 172 12.04 -0.25 12.84
C ASN A 172 13.52 -0.42 13.23
N PRO A 173 13.84 -0.89 14.46
CA PRO A 173 15.21 -0.98 14.93
C PRO A 173 16.00 -2.14 14.30
N ASP A 174 15.33 -3.08 13.63
CA ASP A 174 15.95 -4.26 13.03
C ASP A 174 16.35 -4.05 11.55
N GLU A 175 16.15 -2.84 11.01
CA GLU A 175 16.34 -2.51 9.60
C GLU A 175 17.21 -1.28 9.42
N ASP A 176 17.86 -1.16 8.26
CA ASP A 176 18.51 0.09 7.86
C ASP A 176 17.44 1.09 7.40
N THR A 177 17.14 2.06 8.26
CA THR A 177 16.10 3.06 8.07
C THR A 177 16.62 4.42 7.61
N LEU A 178 17.94 4.61 7.47
CA LEU A 178 18.54 5.90 7.13
C LEU A 178 17.93 6.52 5.87
N VAL A 179 17.75 5.72 4.82
CA VAL A 179 17.16 6.20 3.55
C VAL A 179 15.65 6.45 3.67
N PRO A 180 14.83 5.52 4.21
CA PRO A 180 13.44 5.81 4.56
C PRO A 180 13.26 7.10 5.37
N GLU A 181 14.05 7.28 6.42
CA GLU A 181 14.00 8.45 7.32
C GLU A 181 14.40 9.74 6.60
N ALA A 182 15.51 9.71 5.85
CA ALA A 182 15.96 10.83 5.04
C ALA A 182 14.91 11.21 3.98
N PHE A 183 14.22 10.24 3.38
CA PHE A 183 13.13 10.50 2.44
C PHE A 183 11.95 11.19 3.13
N SER A 184 11.47 10.66 4.27
CA SER A 184 10.40 11.31 5.05
C SER A 184 10.78 12.74 5.42
N HIS A 185 11.97 12.94 5.98
CA HIS A 185 12.49 14.26 6.35
C HIS A 185 12.58 15.21 5.13
N PHE A 186 13.07 14.72 3.99
CA PHE A 186 13.10 15.48 2.74
C PHE A 186 11.71 15.95 2.33
N THR A 187 10.67 15.10 2.42
CA THR A 187 9.32 15.50 1.98
C THR A 187 8.78 16.68 2.78
N TYR A 188 9.08 16.74 4.08
CA TYR A 188 8.74 17.86 4.95
C TYR A 188 9.48 19.14 4.53
N HIS A 189 10.80 19.06 4.32
CA HIS A 189 11.58 20.22 3.91
C HIS A 189 11.23 20.72 2.50
N GLU A 190 11.09 19.82 1.53
CA GLU A 190 10.77 20.15 0.14
C GLU A 190 9.41 20.84 0.02
N SER A 191 8.46 20.45 0.87
CA SER A 191 7.12 21.04 0.93
C SER A 191 7.01 22.26 1.85
N ASN A 192 8.10 22.78 2.40
CA ASN A 192 8.09 23.85 3.42
C ASN A 192 7.20 23.54 4.63
N GLY A 193 7.18 22.28 5.05
CA GLY A 193 6.43 21.77 6.19
C GLY A 193 4.98 21.40 5.90
N GLU A 194 4.50 21.54 4.66
CA GLU A 194 3.09 21.28 4.34
C GLU A 194 2.74 19.79 4.30
N ILE A 195 3.70 18.95 3.90
CA ILE A 195 3.51 17.52 3.63
C ILE A 195 4.63 16.71 4.30
N LEU A 196 4.25 15.64 4.98
CA LEU A 196 5.19 14.62 5.45
C LEU A 196 4.71 13.25 4.99
N VAL A 197 5.54 12.56 4.20
CA VAL A 197 5.27 11.18 3.76
C VAL A 197 5.88 10.22 4.77
N THR A 198 5.08 9.26 5.23
CA THR A 198 5.43 8.28 6.28
C THR A 198 4.74 6.94 5.98
N ASP A 199 4.71 6.02 6.94
CA ASP A 199 4.24 4.63 6.77
C ASP A 199 5.01 3.93 5.63
N LEU A 200 6.34 4.07 5.66
CA LEU A 200 7.22 3.56 4.61
C LEU A 200 7.35 2.05 4.74
N GLN A 201 6.59 1.34 3.92
CA GLN A 201 6.54 -0.12 3.91
C GLN A 201 6.57 -0.68 2.50
N GLY A 202 7.29 -1.79 2.31
CA GLY A 202 7.51 -2.35 0.98
C GLY A 202 8.70 -3.29 0.91
N VAL A 203 9.40 -3.28 -0.23
CA VAL A 203 10.56 -4.14 -0.48
C VAL A 203 11.78 -3.27 -0.78
N GLN A 204 12.88 -3.57 -0.08
CA GLN A 204 14.20 -3.05 -0.40
C GLN A 204 14.94 -4.02 -1.35
N ASN A 205 15.43 -3.46 -2.45
CA ASN A 205 16.46 -4.07 -3.29
C ASN A 205 17.80 -3.40 -2.99
N PRO A 206 18.95 -3.97 -3.41
CA PRO A 206 20.28 -3.47 -3.02
C PRO A 206 20.52 -1.96 -3.18
N LYS A 207 19.88 -1.32 -4.17
CA LYS A 207 19.98 0.14 -4.41
C LYS A 207 18.64 0.81 -4.66
N SER A 208 17.53 0.19 -4.30
CA SER A 208 16.22 0.81 -4.52
C SER A 208 15.18 0.37 -3.52
N TYR A 209 14.19 1.23 -3.30
CA TYR A 209 13.04 0.94 -2.48
C TYR A 209 11.78 0.97 -3.35
N MET A 210 10.95 -0.06 -3.21
CA MET A 210 9.60 -0.08 -3.76
C MET A 210 8.62 -0.08 -2.59
N PHE A 211 7.98 1.06 -2.35
CA PHE A 211 7.02 1.25 -1.28
C PHE A 211 5.58 1.13 -1.77
N THR A 212 4.67 0.83 -0.86
CA THR A 212 3.22 0.80 -1.08
C THR A 212 2.50 1.26 0.17
N ASP A 213 1.25 1.68 0.03
CA ASP A 213 0.39 2.13 1.13
C ASP A 213 1.03 3.18 2.06
N PRO A 214 1.59 4.28 1.52
CA PRO A 214 2.11 5.34 2.37
C PRO A 214 0.98 6.05 3.12
N ALA A 215 1.33 6.65 4.25
CA ALA A 215 0.54 7.71 4.86
C ALA A 215 1.15 9.07 4.52
N VAL A 216 0.30 10.08 4.48
CA VAL A 216 0.72 11.46 4.25
C VAL A 216 0.07 12.35 5.29
N HIS A 217 0.88 13.01 6.10
CA HIS A 217 0.41 14.02 7.03
C HIS A 217 0.42 15.39 6.37
N SER A 218 -0.69 16.11 6.45
CA SER A 218 -0.83 17.42 5.82
C SER A 218 -1.19 18.54 6.81
N MET A 219 -0.63 19.74 6.59
CA MET A 219 -0.96 20.94 7.37
C MET A 219 -2.41 21.39 7.15
N GLU A 220 -2.97 21.15 5.97
CA GLU A 220 -4.30 21.64 5.60
C GLU A 220 -5.40 20.68 6.07
N GLN A 221 -6.06 21.04 7.18
CA GLN A 221 -7.37 20.49 7.49
C GLN A 221 -8.39 21.12 6.54
N HIS A 222 -8.66 20.51 5.38
CA HIS A 222 -9.67 20.98 4.40
C HIS A 222 -11.13 20.92 4.92
N GLY A 223 -11.41 21.42 6.13
CA GLY A 223 -12.74 21.49 6.72
C GLY A 223 -13.49 20.15 6.81
N LYS A 224 -12.78 19.02 6.71
CA LYS A 224 -13.36 17.67 6.67
C LYS A 224 -12.95 16.86 7.89
N THR A 225 -13.83 15.93 8.24
CA THR A 225 -13.80 15.12 9.47
C THR A 225 -12.66 14.08 9.50
N LEU A 226 -11.89 13.95 8.41
CA LEU A 226 -10.69 13.12 8.25
C LEU A 226 -9.76 13.81 7.23
N GLY A 227 -8.44 13.76 7.47
CA GLY A 227 -7.43 14.44 6.66
C GLY A 227 -7.51 14.12 5.17
N TRP A 228 -6.96 15.00 4.34
CA TRP A 228 -7.07 14.93 2.87
C TRP A 228 -6.59 13.59 2.32
N TYR A 229 -5.56 13.02 2.94
CA TYR A 229 -4.93 11.77 2.57
C TYR A 229 -5.48 10.55 3.31
N GLY A 230 -6.61 10.71 4.01
CA GLY A 230 -7.35 9.60 4.61
C GLY A 230 -7.16 9.50 6.12
N PRO A 231 -7.55 8.36 6.72
CA PRO A 231 -7.58 8.20 8.17
C PRO A 231 -6.20 8.13 8.84
N THR A 232 -5.15 7.87 8.07
CA THR A 232 -3.76 7.85 8.53
C THR A 232 -3.12 9.23 8.47
N ASP A 233 -3.79 10.23 7.90
CA ASP A 233 -3.38 11.63 7.95
C ASP A 233 -3.73 12.21 9.33
N LEU A 234 -2.73 12.24 10.22
CA LEU A 234 -2.81 12.78 11.56
C LEU A 234 -2.53 14.30 11.61
N GLY A 235 -2.37 14.93 10.44
CA GLY A 235 -2.03 16.34 10.28
C GLY A 235 -0.79 16.76 11.06
N VAL A 236 -0.85 17.96 11.64
CA VAL A 236 0.26 18.60 12.36
C VAL A 236 0.80 17.78 13.54
N TYR A 237 -0.05 16.95 14.17
CA TYR A 237 0.36 16.09 15.28
C TYR A 237 1.26 14.96 14.80
N GLY A 238 0.89 14.33 13.68
CA GLY A 238 1.73 13.33 13.02
C GLY A 238 3.06 13.93 12.58
N GLN A 239 3.00 15.10 11.92
CA GLN A 239 4.20 15.83 11.50
C GLN A 239 5.14 16.12 12.69
N SER A 240 4.60 16.63 13.80
CA SER A 240 5.41 17.00 14.96
C SER A 240 6.07 15.78 15.61
N ALA A 241 5.33 14.69 15.79
CA ALA A 241 5.86 13.47 16.40
C ALA A 241 7.00 12.88 15.55
N GLU A 242 6.83 12.83 14.23
CA GLU A 242 7.78 12.22 13.31
C GLU A 242 9.02 13.08 13.08
N THR A 243 8.85 14.39 12.88
CA THR A 243 10.01 15.30 12.73
C THR A 243 10.90 15.32 13.97
N ILE A 244 10.33 15.28 15.19
CA ILE A 244 11.12 15.17 16.42
C ILE A 244 11.90 13.84 16.47
N ALA A 245 11.26 12.72 16.11
CA ALA A 245 11.91 11.41 16.09
C ALA A 245 13.06 11.36 15.06
N LEU A 246 12.79 11.84 13.85
CA LEU A 246 13.76 11.90 12.75
C LEU A 246 14.96 12.79 13.10
N GLU A 247 14.72 13.98 13.67
CA GLU A 247 15.82 14.85 14.09
C GLU A 247 16.68 14.22 15.18
N TYR A 248 16.07 13.52 16.14
CA TYR A 248 16.81 12.84 17.21
C TYR A 248 17.69 11.72 16.65
N ILE A 249 17.14 10.88 15.76
CA ILE A 249 17.85 9.74 15.19
C ILE A 249 18.96 10.20 14.25
N LEU A 250 18.67 11.08 13.29
CA LEU A 250 19.66 11.59 12.34
C LEU A 250 20.82 12.30 13.05
N ARG A 251 20.56 13.04 14.12
CA ARG A 251 21.62 13.63 14.95
C ARG A 251 22.50 12.56 15.57
N ASN A 252 21.91 11.55 16.22
CA ASN A 252 22.67 10.49 16.87
C ASN A 252 23.51 9.69 15.87
N GLU A 253 22.97 9.36 14.70
CA GLU A 253 23.69 8.62 13.67
C GLU A 253 24.88 9.41 13.11
N LEU A 254 24.70 10.71 12.84
CA LEU A 254 25.77 11.62 12.44
C LEU A 254 26.85 11.75 13.53
N THR A 255 26.45 11.83 14.80
CA THR A 255 27.35 11.85 15.96
C THR A 255 28.22 10.58 16.01
N THR A 256 27.63 9.40 15.78
CA THR A 256 28.40 8.13 15.68
C THR A 256 29.30 8.06 14.46
N LEU A 257 28.90 8.60 13.30
CA LEU A 257 29.71 8.60 12.08
C LEU A 257 30.89 9.58 12.16
N HIS A 258 30.75 10.68 12.89
CA HIS A 258 31.77 11.72 13.03
C HIS A 258 32.57 11.66 14.34
N GLY A 259 32.22 10.78 15.28
CA GLY A 259 32.97 10.56 16.52
C GLY A 259 33.02 11.77 17.45
N VAL A 260 32.07 12.70 17.35
CA VAL A 260 32.01 13.90 18.22
C VAL A 260 31.07 13.58 19.38
N PRO A 261 31.52 13.54 20.64
CA PRO A 261 30.61 13.35 21.77
C PRO A 261 29.70 14.57 21.93
N ASP A 262 28.43 14.34 22.23
CA ASP A 262 27.51 15.41 22.64
C ASP A 262 28.09 16.16 23.86
N ALA A 263 28.16 17.49 23.76
CA ALA A 263 28.63 18.41 24.80
C ALA A 263 27.47 18.96 25.65
#